data_AF-A0A1L8TNU4-F1
#
_entry.id   AF-A0A1L8TNU4-F1
#
_cell.length_a   1.000
_cell.length_b   1.000
_cell.length_c   1.000
_cell.angle_alpha   90.00
_cell.angle_beta   90.00
_cell.angle_gamma   90.00
#
_symmetry.space_group_name_H-M   'P 1'
#
loop_
_entity.id
_entity.type
_entity.pdbx_description
1 polymer ?
#
loop_
_entity_poly.entity_id
_entity_poly.type
_entity_poly.pdbx_seq_one_letter_code
_entity_poly.pdbx_strand_id
1 'polypeptide(L)'
;MILMKYFISDTHFFHENLLGENEFAPRLFDTVEEMNQQMITAWNDVVSDKDTVYHLGDIAMHPKYDRGSAEVLAQLLQLNGKIIFIKGNHDSRAFFKYLAAHDPKLTNGEPKFEFNDVGVIVKFNHHQYYLTHYPMLLGKTVNIRNLHGHIHNYSMPIAEDINVGVDAPERKFLKNALPFGTPISENLIDEIAAYKETEVQRLK
;
A
#
# COMPACT_ATOMS: atom_id res chain seq x y z
N MET A 1 16.53 -12.20 -12.17
CA MET A 1 15.38 -11.29 -11.92
C MET A 1 15.90 -10.11 -11.14
N ILE A 2 15.55 -8.90 -11.58
CA ILE A 2 15.92 -7.65 -10.90
C ILE A 2 15.01 -7.52 -9.67
N LEU A 3 15.58 -7.13 -8.53
CA LEU A 3 14.84 -6.86 -7.30
C LEU A 3 13.93 -5.63 -7.51
N MET A 4 12.61 -5.83 -7.55
CA MET A 4 11.64 -4.75 -7.75
C MET A 4 11.08 -4.26 -6.42
N LYS A 5 10.77 -2.96 -6.35
CA LYS A 5 10.00 -2.37 -5.25
C LYS A 5 8.57 -2.15 -5.68
N TYR A 6 7.65 -2.46 -4.77
CA TYR A 6 6.22 -2.27 -4.94
C TYR A 6 5.66 -1.44 -3.78
N PHE A 7 4.58 -0.71 -4.04
CA PHE A 7 3.94 0.19 -3.10
C PHE A 7 2.44 -0.03 -3.10
N ILE A 8 1.86 -0.09 -1.91
CA ILE A 8 0.42 -0.26 -1.71
C ILE A 8 0.05 0.27 -0.32
N SER A 9 -1.19 0.66 -0.10
CA SER A 9 -1.69 1.08 1.20
C SER A 9 -3.16 0.71 1.36
N ASP A 10 -3.66 0.78 2.60
CA ASP A 10 -5.09 0.74 2.91
C ASP A 10 -5.76 -0.55 2.43
N THR A 11 -5.04 -1.68 2.46
CA THR A 11 -5.62 -2.96 2.04
C THR A 11 -6.85 -3.31 2.87
N HIS A 12 -6.89 -2.92 4.15
CA HIS A 12 -8.05 -3.11 5.03
C HIS A 12 -8.67 -4.50 4.86
N PHE A 13 -7.83 -5.55 4.85
CA PHE A 13 -8.34 -6.91 4.79
C PHE A 13 -9.37 -7.12 5.92
N PHE A 14 -10.43 -7.87 5.63
CA PHE A 14 -11.56 -8.12 6.53
C PHE A 14 -12.51 -6.94 6.83
N HIS A 15 -12.34 -5.79 6.18
CA HIS A 15 -13.19 -4.63 6.46
C HIS A 15 -14.55 -4.69 5.72
N GLU A 16 -15.52 -5.38 6.32
CA GLU A 16 -16.87 -5.56 5.75
C GLU A 16 -17.61 -4.23 5.48
N ASN A 17 -17.43 -3.22 6.34
CA ASN A 17 -18.10 -1.92 6.19
C ASN A 17 -17.65 -1.11 4.96
N LEU A 18 -16.55 -1.49 4.30
CA LEU A 18 -16.09 -0.83 3.08
C LEU A 18 -16.68 -1.46 1.81
N LEU A 19 -17.37 -2.60 1.92
CA LEU A 19 -17.98 -3.26 0.77
C LEU A 19 -19.08 -2.40 0.15
N GLY A 20 -19.28 -2.63 -1.15
CA GLY A 20 -20.24 -1.91 -1.96
C GLY A 20 -19.76 -0.54 -2.43
N GLU A 21 -20.71 0.20 -2.99
CA GLU A 21 -20.51 1.56 -3.46
C GLU A 21 -20.63 2.54 -2.29
N ASN A 22 -19.62 3.37 -2.10
CA ASN A 22 -19.64 4.45 -1.11
C ASN A 22 -18.72 5.60 -1.57
N GLU A 23 -18.90 6.79 -1.00
CA GLU A 23 -18.16 7.99 -1.40
C GLU A 23 -16.71 8.04 -0.89
N PHE A 24 -16.37 7.22 0.11
CA PHE A 24 -15.12 7.30 0.85
C PHE A 24 -14.03 6.37 0.28
N ALA A 25 -14.36 5.10 0.14
CA ALA A 25 -13.47 3.99 -0.19
C ALA A 25 -14.30 2.86 -0.83
N PRO A 26 -14.83 3.04 -2.06
CA PRO A 26 -15.72 2.07 -2.69
C PRO A 26 -15.00 0.75 -2.96
N ARG A 27 -15.58 -0.37 -2.51
CA ARG A 27 -15.08 -1.72 -2.77
C ARG A 27 -16.21 -2.57 -3.31
N LEU A 28 -16.32 -2.62 -4.63
CA LEU A 28 -17.42 -3.25 -5.36
C LEU A 28 -17.33 -4.79 -5.37
N PHE A 29 -17.34 -5.39 -4.17
CA PHE A 29 -17.37 -6.82 -3.92
C PHE A 29 -18.59 -7.16 -3.07
N ASP A 30 -19.18 -8.34 -3.30
CA ASP A 30 -20.35 -8.78 -2.55
C ASP A 30 -19.96 -9.29 -1.16
N THR A 31 -18.73 -9.80 -1.01
CA THR A 31 -18.24 -10.39 0.23
C THR A 31 -16.79 -9.99 0.55
N VAL A 32 -16.45 -10.05 1.83
CA VAL A 32 -15.09 -9.82 2.32
C VAL A 32 -14.13 -10.87 1.77
N GLU A 33 -14.58 -12.12 1.67
CA GLU A 33 -13.81 -13.24 1.16
C GLU A 33 -13.41 -13.03 -0.29
N GLU A 34 -14.35 -12.60 -1.14
CA GLU A 34 -14.11 -12.28 -2.54
C GLU A 34 -13.10 -11.13 -2.69
N MET A 35 -13.30 -10.03 -1.94
CA MET A 35 -12.39 -8.89 -1.94
C MET A 35 -10.96 -9.30 -1.53
N ASN A 36 -10.85 -10.04 -0.41
CA ASN A 36 -9.55 -10.48 0.10
C ASN A 36 -8.85 -11.40 -0.91
N GLN A 37 -9.58 -12.34 -1.52
CA GLN A 37 -9.03 -13.26 -2.51
C GLN A 37 -8.59 -12.52 -3.79
N GLN A 38 -9.38 -11.56 -4.26
CA GLN A 38 -9.02 -10.71 -5.40
C GLN A 38 -7.70 -9.97 -5.14
N MET A 39 -7.54 -9.35 -3.96
CA MET A 39 -6.30 -8.65 -3.62
C MET A 39 -5.10 -9.59 -3.53
N ILE A 40 -5.25 -10.80 -2.97
CA ILE A 40 -4.18 -11.81 -2.91
C ILE A 40 -3.75 -12.23 -4.32
N THR A 41 -4.70 -12.53 -5.20
CA THR A 41 -4.42 -12.89 -6.61
C THR A 41 -3.69 -11.76 -7.32
N ALA A 42 -4.25 -10.54 -7.25
CA ALA A 42 -3.69 -9.34 -7.89
C ALA A 42 -2.29 -8.97 -7.38
N TRP A 43 -2.01 -9.22 -6.11
CA TRP A 43 -0.69 -9.06 -5.51
C TRP A 43 0.31 -10.07 -6.06
N ASN A 44 -0.06 -11.35 -6.02
CA ASN A 44 0.84 -12.44 -6.38
C ASN A 44 1.10 -12.53 -7.90
N ASP A 45 0.23 -11.95 -8.73
CA ASP A 45 0.43 -11.85 -10.18
C ASP A 45 1.60 -10.94 -10.57
N VAL A 46 1.98 -9.98 -9.70
CA VAL A 46 3.07 -9.02 -9.99
C VAL A 46 4.26 -9.14 -9.05
N VAL A 47 4.05 -9.61 -7.82
CA VAL A 47 5.10 -9.70 -6.80
C VAL A 47 5.69 -11.12 -6.76
N SER A 48 7.00 -11.24 -6.92
CA SER A 48 7.74 -12.49 -6.69
C SER A 48 8.25 -12.61 -5.25
N ASP A 49 8.73 -13.79 -4.88
CA ASP A 49 9.33 -14.09 -3.57
C ASP A 49 10.58 -13.24 -3.24
N LYS A 50 11.26 -12.72 -4.28
CA LYS A 50 12.47 -11.90 -4.15
C LYS A 50 12.17 -10.42 -4.02
N ASP A 51 10.97 -9.98 -4.39
CA ASP A 51 10.64 -8.56 -4.42
C ASP A 51 10.36 -7.99 -3.03
N THR A 52 10.41 -6.66 -2.92
CA THR A 52 10.06 -5.95 -1.68
C THR A 52 8.81 -5.11 -1.90
N VAL A 53 7.82 -5.30 -1.02
CA VAL A 53 6.60 -4.51 -1.00
C VAL A 53 6.59 -3.60 0.21
N TYR A 54 6.38 -2.31 0.00
CA TYR A 54 6.14 -1.34 1.05
C TYR A 54 4.63 -1.15 1.20
N HIS A 55 4.11 -1.57 2.35
CA HIS A 55 2.70 -1.40 2.70
C HIS A 55 2.54 -0.20 3.60
N LEU A 56 1.91 0.87 3.11
CA LEU A 56 1.91 2.19 3.76
C LEU A 56 0.79 2.36 4.79
N GLY A 57 0.54 1.33 5.58
CA GLY A 57 -0.43 1.36 6.68
C GLY A 57 -1.84 0.88 6.36
N ASP A 58 -2.58 0.63 7.44
CA ASP A 58 -3.94 0.14 7.49
C ASP A 58 -4.11 -1.22 6.78
N ILE A 59 -3.47 -2.24 7.38
CA ILE A 59 -3.38 -3.58 6.82
C ILE A 59 -4.73 -4.29 6.86
N ALA A 60 -5.46 -4.17 7.97
CA ALA A 60 -6.69 -4.95 8.18
C ALA A 60 -7.61 -4.31 9.21
N MET A 61 -8.90 -4.64 9.13
CA MET A 61 -9.92 -4.30 10.11
C MET A 61 -10.63 -5.60 10.50
N HIS A 62 -10.35 -6.11 11.69
CA HIS A 62 -10.93 -7.37 12.16
C HIS A 62 -11.51 -7.21 13.57
N PRO A 63 -12.65 -7.83 13.95
CA PRO A 63 -13.20 -7.69 15.30
C PRO A 63 -12.26 -8.12 16.44
N LYS A 64 -11.23 -8.92 16.14
CA LYS A 64 -10.22 -9.43 17.10
C LYS A 64 -8.84 -8.77 16.93
N TYR A 65 -8.78 -7.57 16.36
CA TYR A 65 -7.54 -6.98 15.85
C TYR A 65 -6.55 -6.48 16.92
N ASP A 66 -7.04 -6.04 18.08
CA ASP A 66 -6.26 -5.20 19.01
C ASP A 66 -4.93 -5.80 19.52
N ARG A 67 -4.78 -7.13 19.53
CA ARG A 67 -3.58 -7.81 20.07
C ARG A 67 -2.90 -8.77 19.11
N GLY A 68 -3.35 -8.86 17.86
CA GLY A 68 -2.95 -9.94 16.94
C GLY A 68 -4.14 -10.73 16.43
N SER A 69 -4.11 -11.12 15.15
CA SER A 69 -5.12 -11.97 14.53
C SER A 69 -4.44 -13.08 13.71
N ALA A 70 -4.74 -14.34 14.05
CA ALA A 70 -4.27 -15.49 13.30
C ALA A 70 -4.82 -15.52 11.87
N GLU A 71 -6.05 -15.03 11.67
CA GLU A 71 -6.70 -14.94 10.35
C GLU A 71 -5.99 -13.90 9.46
N VAL A 72 -5.63 -12.73 10.02
CA VAL A 72 -4.83 -11.72 9.30
C VAL A 72 -3.43 -12.24 9.01
N LEU A 73 -2.78 -12.91 9.97
CA LEU A 73 -1.49 -13.54 9.71
C LEU A 73 -1.60 -14.56 8.57
N ALA A 74 -2.60 -15.45 8.59
CA ALA A 74 -2.81 -16.46 7.55
C ALA A 74 -3.03 -15.84 6.16
N GLN A 75 -3.65 -14.66 6.07
CA GLN A 75 -3.73 -13.91 4.82
C GLN A 75 -2.38 -13.34 4.38
N LEU A 76 -1.65 -12.67 5.29
CA LEU A 76 -0.34 -12.09 4.99
C LEU A 76 0.70 -13.14 4.58
N LEU A 77 0.57 -14.38 5.08
CA LEU A 77 1.42 -15.50 4.69
C LEU A 77 1.22 -15.95 3.24
N GLN A 78 0.08 -15.64 2.62
CA GLN A 78 -0.19 -15.95 1.21
C GLN A 78 0.42 -14.93 0.25
N LEU A 79 0.81 -13.75 0.74
CA LEU A 79 1.34 -12.67 -0.10
C LEU A 79 2.81 -12.89 -0.41
N ASN A 80 3.19 -12.79 -1.67
CA ASN A 80 4.57 -12.89 -2.12
C ASN A 80 5.42 -11.68 -1.66
N GLY A 81 6.74 -11.90 -1.62
CA GLY A 81 7.74 -10.87 -1.33
C GLY A 81 8.05 -10.66 0.15
N LYS A 82 9.10 -9.87 0.40
CA LYS A 82 9.39 -9.24 1.69
C LYS A 82 8.45 -8.05 1.85
N ILE A 83 7.77 -7.93 2.99
CA ILE A 83 6.82 -6.84 3.24
C ILE A 83 7.37 -5.93 4.33
N ILE A 84 7.53 -4.65 3.98
CA ILE A 84 7.91 -3.58 4.89
C ILE A 84 6.64 -2.79 5.21
N PHE A 85 6.14 -2.95 6.43
CA PHE A 85 4.95 -2.27 6.92
C PHE A 85 5.32 -0.92 7.53
N ILE A 86 4.67 0.14 7.07
CA ILE A 86 4.62 1.44 7.72
C ILE A 86 3.31 1.47 8.52
N LYS A 87 3.34 1.92 9.76
CA LYS A 87 2.18 1.89 10.65
C LYS A 87 1.11 2.88 10.20
N GLY A 88 -0.09 2.37 9.91
CA GLY A 88 -1.29 3.16 9.75
C GLY A 88 -1.94 3.56 11.08
N ASN A 89 -3.06 4.26 11.02
CA ASN A 89 -3.81 4.62 12.23
C ASN A 89 -4.60 3.45 12.80
N HIS A 90 -4.97 2.47 11.97
CA HIS A 90 -5.60 1.24 12.42
C HIS A 90 -4.59 0.18 12.87
N ASP A 91 -3.32 0.28 12.45
CA ASP A 91 -2.28 -0.65 12.88
C ASP A 91 -1.78 -0.36 14.30
N SER A 92 -2.05 -1.28 15.23
CA SER A 92 -1.56 -1.19 16.60
C SER A 92 -0.12 -1.71 16.73
N ARG A 93 0.66 -1.17 17.67
CA ARG A 93 2.00 -1.71 17.99
C ARG A 93 1.93 -3.14 18.52
N ALA A 94 0.83 -3.51 19.18
CA ALA A 94 0.62 -4.88 19.64
C ALA A 94 0.43 -5.84 18.46
N PHE A 95 -0.29 -5.41 17.43
CA PHE A 95 -0.44 -6.15 16.18
C PHE A 95 0.91 -6.35 15.47
N PHE A 96 1.73 -5.30 15.34
CA PHE A 96 3.08 -5.44 14.75
C PHE A 96 3.98 -6.38 15.57
N LYS A 97 3.96 -6.30 16.91
CA LYS A 97 4.68 -7.25 17.78
C LYS A 97 4.20 -8.69 17.57
N TYR A 98 2.89 -8.89 17.41
CA TYR A 98 2.34 -10.21 17.12
C TYR A 98 2.84 -10.76 15.78
N LEU A 99 2.82 -9.95 14.72
CA LEU A 99 3.34 -10.35 13.40
C LEU A 99 4.84 -10.66 13.45
N ALA A 100 5.64 -9.84 14.14
CA ALA A 100 7.08 -10.07 14.30
C ALA A 100 7.39 -11.37 15.05
N ALA A 101 6.59 -11.72 16.07
CA ALA A 101 6.75 -12.95 16.84
C ALA A 101 6.37 -14.21 16.05
N HIS A 102 5.57 -14.08 14.98
CA HIS A 102 5.13 -15.18 14.13
C HIS A 102 5.63 -15.03 12.67
N ASP A 103 6.70 -14.27 12.46
CA ASP A 103 7.31 -14.07 11.14
C ASP A 103 7.84 -15.41 10.61
N PRO A 104 7.37 -15.89 9.44
CA PRO A 104 7.77 -17.18 8.89
C PRO A 104 9.24 -17.21 8.44
N LYS A 105 9.87 -16.04 8.34
CA LYS A 105 11.15 -15.82 7.64
C LYS A 105 11.08 -16.15 6.16
N LEU A 106 12.02 -15.60 5.43
CA LEU A 106 12.30 -15.97 4.04
C LEU A 106 13.21 -17.21 4.02
N THR A 107 13.35 -17.84 2.86
CA THR A 107 14.18 -19.05 2.69
C THR A 107 15.66 -18.83 3.01
N ASN A 108 16.14 -17.59 2.91
CA ASN A 108 17.51 -17.19 3.28
C ASN A 108 17.66 -16.81 4.77
N GLY A 109 16.61 -16.96 5.58
CA GLY A 109 16.61 -16.63 7.01
C GLY A 109 16.32 -15.17 7.34
N GLU A 110 16.23 -14.29 6.34
CA GLU A 110 15.86 -12.89 6.55
C GLU A 110 14.40 -12.76 7.01
N PRO A 111 14.03 -11.70 7.75
CA PRO A 111 12.63 -11.42 8.07
C PRO A 111 11.76 -11.28 6.82
N LYS A 112 10.60 -11.96 6.79
CA LYS A 112 9.58 -11.68 5.77
C LYS A 112 8.92 -10.34 6.05
N PHE A 113 8.73 -10.01 7.32
CA PHE A 113 8.07 -8.78 7.76
C PHE A 113 9.05 -7.83 8.45
N GLU A 114 8.99 -6.56 8.08
CA GLU A 114 9.72 -5.46 8.71
C GLU A 114 8.74 -4.33 9.03
N PHE A 115 8.99 -3.56 10.10
CA PHE A 115 8.00 -2.65 10.65
C PHE A 115 8.60 -1.26 10.94
N ASN A 116 7.88 -0.20 10.56
CA ASN A 116 8.25 1.19 10.77
C ASN A 116 7.08 2.00 11.34
N ASP A 117 7.30 2.76 12.40
CA ASP A 117 6.24 3.50 13.11
C ASP A 117 5.77 4.77 12.37
N VAL A 118 6.65 5.42 11.61
CA VAL A 118 6.39 6.74 10.99
C VAL A 118 6.49 6.68 9.47
N GLY A 119 7.60 6.17 8.96
CA GLY A 119 7.85 6.10 7.53
C GLY A 119 9.27 5.66 7.19
N VAL A 120 9.53 5.50 5.90
CA VAL A 120 10.83 5.07 5.35
C VAL A 120 11.20 5.98 4.18
N ILE A 121 12.49 6.20 3.97
CA ILE A 121 13.00 6.90 2.78
C ILE A 121 13.59 5.87 1.82
N VAL A 122 13.13 5.87 0.57
CA VAL A 122 13.67 5.04 -0.51
C VAL A 122 14.10 5.91 -1.70
N LYS A 123 14.98 5.37 -2.55
CA LYS A 123 15.45 6.06 -3.76
C LYS A 123 15.33 5.13 -4.96
N PHE A 124 14.72 5.64 -6.03
CA PHE A 124 14.62 4.99 -7.33
C PHE A 124 14.28 6.05 -8.39
N ASN A 125 14.52 5.75 -9.66
CA ASN A 125 14.24 6.64 -10.81
C ASN A 125 14.71 8.09 -10.61
N HIS A 126 15.89 8.29 -10.02
CA HIS A 126 16.48 9.61 -9.72
C HIS A 126 15.68 10.49 -8.72
N HIS A 127 14.70 9.92 -8.03
CA HIS A 127 13.89 10.58 -7.00
C HIS A 127 14.13 9.97 -5.62
N GLN A 128 13.90 10.77 -4.59
CA GLN A 128 13.78 10.34 -3.21
C GLN A 128 12.31 10.27 -2.83
N TYR A 129 11.88 9.16 -2.25
CA TYR A 129 10.50 8.94 -1.85
C TYR A 129 10.41 8.82 -0.34
N TYR A 130 9.52 9.60 0.25
CA TYR A 130 9.14 9.50 1.65
C TYR A 130 7.89 8.65 1.69
N LEU A 131 7.99 7.48 2.28
CA LEU A 131 6.90 6.52 2.40
C LEU A 131 6.28 6.71 3.79
N THR A 132 5.06 7.22 3.85
CA THR A 132 4.32 7.48 5.09
C THR A 132 2.90 6.96 4.93
N HIS A 133 2.20 6.69 6.04
CA HIS A 133 0.77 6.39 5.92
C HIS A 133 -0.04 7.65 5.59
N TYR A 134 0.17 8.71 6.37
CA TYR A 134 -0.46 10.01 6.16
C TYR A 134 0.21 10.76 5.01
N PRO A 135 -0.56 11.51 4.19
CA PRO A 135 0.03 12.44 3.21
C PRO A 135 0.87 13.48 3.94
N MET A 136 2.03 13.82 3.36
CA MET A 136 3.00 14.69 3.98
C MET A 136 3.35 15.86 3.05
N LEU A 137 3.07 17.07 3.53
CA LEU A 137 3.40 18.30 2.83
C LEU A 137 4.91 18.55 2.85
N LEU A 138 5.55 18.44 1.68
CA LEU A 138 7.00 18.59 1.53
C LEU A 138 7.46 20.04 1.26
N GLY A 139 6.53 20.95 0.99
CA GLY A 139 6.87 22.27 0.46
C GLY A 139 7.40 22.19 -0.98
N LYS A 140 8.14 23.22 -1.43
CA LYS A 140 8.75 23.22 -2.77
C LYS A 140 9.92 22.26 -2.81
N THR A 141 9.82 21.24 -3.65
CA THR A 141 10.85 20.24 -3.87
C THR A 141 10.97 19.93 -5.37
N VAL A 142 12.14 19.46 -5.79
CA VAL A 142 12.39 19.10 -7.20
C VAL A 142 12.45 17.58 -7.36
N ASN A 143 13.11 16.88 -6.43
CA ASN A 143 13.42 15.45 -6.56
C ASN A 143 12.85 14.60 -5.42
N ILE A 144 11.97 15.17 -4.58
CA ILE A 144 11.35 14.45 -3.45
C ILE A 144 9.87 14.30 -3.73
N ARG A 145 9.35 13.09 -3.54
CA ARG A 145 7.91 12.78 -3.57
C ARG A 145 7.50 12.06 -2.29
N ASN A 146 6.24 12.19 -1.91
CA ASN A 146 5.62 11.41 -0.86
C ASN A 146 4.74 10.34 -1.50
N LEU A 147 4.96 9.06 -1.13
CA LEU A 147 3.97 8.02 -1.38
C LEU A 147 3.21 7.81 -0.07
N HIS A 148 1.89 7.81 -0.13
CA HIS A 148 1.04 7.69 1.05
C HIS A 148 -0.23 6.90 0.79
N GLY A 149 -1.03 6.71 1.83
CA GLY A 149 -2.37 6.14 1.80
C GLY A 149 -3.36 7.02 2.54
N HIS A 150 -4.14 6.43 3.45
CA HIS A 150 -4.96 7.07 4.47
C HIS A 150 -6.19 7.84 3.97
N ILE A 151 -6.08 8.56 2.85
CA ILE A 151 -7.15 9.41 2.31
C ILE A 151 -8.01 8.67 1.27
N HIS A 152 -7.86 7.36 1.11
CA HIS A 152 -8.73 6.51 0.28
C HIS A 152 -9.03 7.08 -1.13
N ASN A 153 -10.31 7.22 -1.50
CA ASN A 153 -10.73 7.66 -2.83
C ASN A 153 -10.56 9.18 -3.07
N TYR A 154 -9.74 9.84 -2.24
CA TYR A 154 -9.37 11.25 -2.39
C TYR A 154 -7.93 11.41 -2.88
N SER A 155 -7.64 12.58 -3.46
CA SER A 155 -6.34 12.96 -3.99
C SER A 155 -5.93 14.33 -3.47
N MET A 156 -4.68 14.47 -3.05
CA MET A 156 -4.09 15.78 -2.74
C MET A 156 -3.81 16.55 -4.04
N PRO A 157 -4.13 17.85 -4.14
CA PRO A 157 -3.84 18.68 -5.33
C PRO A 157 -2.36 19.13 -5.36
N ILE A 158 -1.44 18.19 -5.13
CA ILE A 158 0.02 18.39 -5.06
C ILE A 158 0.67 17.29 -5.90
N ALA A 159 1.48 17.67 -6.89
CA ALA A 159 2.03 16.71 -7.85
C ALA A 159 2.98 15.68 -7.22
N GLU A 160 3.67 16.10 -6.17
CA GLU A 160 4.67 15.30 -5.46
C GLU A 160 4.07 14.38 -4.39
N ASP A 161 2.78 14.50 -4.09
CA ASP A 161 2.07 13.74 -3.07
C ASP A 161 1.19 12.70 -3.76
N ILE A 162 1.52 11.41 -3.67
CA ILE A 162 0.94 10.35 -4.49
C ILE A 162 0.29 9.31 -3.58
N ASN A 163 -1.03 9.16 -3.72
CA ASN A 163 -1.80 8.14 -3.02
C ASN A 163 -1.62 6.77 -3.71
N VAL A 164 -1.16 5.77 -2.96
CA VAL A 164 -0.97 4.38 -3.40
C VAL A 164 -1.96 3.41 -2.74
N GLY A 165 -3.00 3.93 -2.07
CA GLY A 165 -4.13 3.18 -1.53
C GLY A 165 -4.77 2.26 -2.59
N VAL A 166 -5.31 1.12 -2.18
CA VAL A 166 -5.99 0.17 -3.09
C VAL A 166 -7.20 0.78 -3.82
N ASP A 167 -7.79 1.80 -3.21
CA ASP A 167 -8.96 2.57 -3.66
C ASP A 167 -8.60 4.00 -4.10
N ALA A 168 -7.30 4.31 -4.24
CA ALA A 168 -6.84 5.63 -4.64
C ALA A 168 -7.28 5.99 -6.07
N PRO A 169 -7.76 7.22 -6.32
CA PRO A 169 -8.14 7.65 -7.65
C PRO A 169 -6.93 7.74 -8.61
N GLU A 170 -5.73 7.94 -8.07
CA GLU A 170 -4.44 7.93 -8.79
C GLU A 170 -4.19 6.64 -9.57
N ARG A 171 -4.82 5.52 -9.19
CA ARG A 171 -4.74 4.27 -9.95
C ARG A 171 -5.28 4.41 -11.38
N LYS A 172 -6.22 5.36 -11.60
CA LYS A 172 -6.79 5.68 -12.92
C LYS A 172 -5.84 6.51 -13.80
N PHE A 173 -4.72 6.98 -13.26
CA PHE A 173 -3.72 7.75 -14.01
C PHE A 173 -2.75 6.85 -14.78
N LEU A 174 -2.75 5.55 -14.47
CA LEU A 174 -2.03 4.55 -15.23
C LEU A 174 -2.70 4.32 -16.60
N LYS A 175 -1.88 4.17 -17.64
CA LYS A 175 -2.30 3.85 -19.01
C LYS A 175 -3.01 2.51 -19.09
N ASN A 176 -2.53 1.55 -18.29
CA ASN A 176 -3.12 0.23 -18.17
C ASN A 176 -3.75 0.10 -16.79
N ALA A 177 -5.05 -0.19 -16.75
CA ALA A 177 -5.74 -0.45 -15.50
C ALA A 177 -5.14 -1.67 -14.80
N LEU A 178 -4.97 -1.56 -13.48
CA LEU A 178 -4.55 -2.67 -12.63
C LEU A 178 -5.77 -3.28 -11.93
N PRO A 179 -5.82 -4.61 -11.75
CA PRO A 179 -6.80 -5.24 -10.87
C PRO A 179 -6.79 -4.63 -9.46
N PHE A 180 -7.94 -4.67 -8.79
CA PHE A 180 -8.04 -4.18 -7.42
C PHE A 180 -7.10 -4.97 -6.50
N GLY A 181 -6.32 -4.25 -5.68
CA GLY A 181 -5.32 -4.86 -4.80
C GLY A 181 -3.93 -5.07 -5.41
N THR A 182 -3.70 -4.79 -6.70
CA THR A 182 -2.36 -4.88 -7.28
C THR A 182 -1.42 -3.83 -6.67
N PRO A 183 -0.25 -4.22 -6.11
CA PRO A 183 0.80 -3.29 -5.71
C PRO A 183 1.39 -2.55 -6.92
N ILE A 184 1.65 -1.25 -6.76
CA ILE A 184 2.19 -0.40 -7.83
C ILE A 184 3.72 -0.54 -7.84
N SER A 185 4.31 -0.93 -8.96
CA SER A 185 5.77 -1.05 -9.07
C SER A 185 6.47 0.31 -9.15
N GLU A 186 7.73 0.37 -8.76
CA GLU A 186 8.56 1.59 -8.90
C GLU A 186 8.59 2.15 -10.33
N ASN A 187 8.41 1.31 -11.34
CA ASN A 187 8.35 1.73 -12.75
C ASN A 187 7.06 2.47 -13.13
N LEU A 188 5.99 2.29 -12.37
CA LEU A 188 4.68 2.89 -12.65
C LEU A 188 4.46 4.21 -11.89
N ILE A 189 5.26 4.49 -10.86
CA ILE A 189 5.13 5.70 -10.04
C ILE A 189 5.36 6.97 -10.86
N ASP A 190 6.32 6.97 -11.78
CA ASP A 190 6.59 8.14 -12.63
C ASP A 190 5.45 8.46 -13.60
N GLU A 191 4.69 7.45 -14.02
CA GLU A 191 3.52 7.64 -14.87
C GLU A 191 2.40 8.37 -14.11
N ILE A 192 2.12 7.93 -12.88
CA ILE A 192 1.16 8.60 -11.98
C ILE A 192 1.62 10.03 -11.70
N ALA A 193 2.91 10.23 -11.40
CA ALA A 193 3.45 11.54 -11.11
C ALA A 193 3.34 12.52 -12.29
N ALA A 194 3.67 12.08 -13.51
CA ALA A 194 3.58 12.91 -14.72
C ALA A 194 2.13 13.31 -15.03
N TYR A 195 1.18 12.39 -14.85
CA TYR A 195 -0.24 12.70 -14.99
C TYR A 195 -0.67 13.72 -13.93
N LYS A 196 -0.31 13.49 -12.67
CA LYS A 196 -0.69 14.37 -11.55
C LYS A 196 -0.13 15.78 -11.72
N GLU A 197 1.10 15.92 -12.20
CA GLU A 197 1.67 17.22 -12.56
C GLU A 197 0.81 17.94 -13.61
N THR A 198 0.36 17.23 -14.64
CA THR A 198 -0.52 17.79 -15.68
C THR A 198 -1.87 18.23 -15.10
N GLU A 199 -2.49 17.42 -14.25
CA GLU A 199 -3.77 17.77 -13.61
C GLU A 199 -3.65 19.00 -12.70
N VAL A 200 -2.61 19.07 -11.87
CA VAL A 200 -2.37 20.21 -10.97
C VAL A 200 -2.17 21.50 -11.75
N GLN A 201 -1.54 21.46 -12.94
CA GLN A 201 -1.44 22.67 -13.78
C GLN A 201 -2.78 23.12 -14.36
N ARG A 202 -3.75 22.22 -14.57
CA ARG A 202 -5.11 22.58 -15.04
C ARG A 202 -5.95 23.28 -13.96
N LEU A 203 -5.58 23.12 -12.69
CA LEU A 203 -6.27 23.73 -11.55
C LEU A 203 -5.79 25.17 -11.25
N LYS A 204 -4.75 25.64 -11.95
CA LYS A 204 -4.20 26.99 -11.84
C LYS A 204 -4.81 27.94 -12.86
#